data_AF-A0A832M3J5-F1
#
_entry.id   AF-A0A832M3J5-F1
#
_cell.length_a   1.000
_cell.length_b   1.000
_cell.length_c   1.000
_cell.angle_alpha   90.00
_cell.angle_beta   90.00
_cell.angle_gamma   90.00
#
_symmetry.space_group_name_H-M   'P 1'
#
loop_
_entity.id
_entity.type
_entity.pdbx_description
1 polymer ?
#
loop_
_entity_poly.entity_id
_entity_poly.type
_entity_poly.pdbx_seq_one_letter_code
_entity_poly.pdbx_strand_id
1 'polypeptide(L)' 'IHDEKMYLIEVKSHAELEDVEWFYDKAQIVEKILERSAEKLIVVAVNADKEALEQAKELGIEVVCGAVIE' A
#
# COMPACT_ATOMS: atom_id res chain seq x y z
N ILE A 1 -12.01 5.43 7.83
CA ILE A 1 -13.25 4.65 7.59
C ILE A 1 -14.21 5.55 6.85
N HIS A 2 -14.74 5.10 5.72
CA HIS A 2 -15.72 5.81 4.92
C HIS A 2 -16.72 4.78 4.39
N ASP A 3 -18.01 5.09 4.39
CA ASP A 3 -19.08 4.17 3.96
C ASP A 3 -18.97 2.77 4.56
N GLU A 4 -18.70 2.69 5.86
CA GLU A 4 -18.51 1.42 6.57
C GLU A 4 -17.42 0.51 5.97
N LYS A 5 -16.48 1.08 5.20
CA LYS A 5 -15.30 0.40 4.67
C LYS A 5 -14.03 0.98 5.29
N MET A 6 -13.08 0.08 5.56
CA MET A 6 -11.75 0.45 6.04
C MET A 6 -10.80 0.55 4.86
N TYR A 7 -10.04 1.63 4.81
CA TYR A 7 -8.99 1.86 3.82
C TYR A 7 -7.71 2.13 4.59
N LEU A 8 -6.64 1.46 4.22
CA LEU A 8 -5.31 1.72 4.76
C LEU A 8 -4.52 2.43 3.68
N ILE A 9 -3.91 3.56 4.04
CA ILE A 9 -3.15 4.39 3.11
C ILE A 9 -1.78 4.65 3.72
N GLU A 10 -0.73 4.29 3.00
CA GLU A 10 0.65 4.67 3.31
C GLU A 10 1.09 5.79 2.37
N VAL A 11 1.70 6.84 2.92
CA VAL A 11 2.17 8.00 2.15
C VAL A 11 3.68 8.10 2.28
N LYS A 12 4.38 8.21 1.14
CA LYS A 12 5.85 8.27 1.06
C LYS A 12 6.30 9.32 0.06
N SER A 13 7.52 9.83 0.21
CA SER A 13 8.18 10.57 -0.88
C SER A 13 8.64 9.62 -1.98
N HIS A 14 9.12 8.44 -1.58
CA HIS A 14 9.64 7.42 -2.48
C HIS A 14 9.18 6.05 -1.99
N ALA A 15 8.66 5.21 -2.88
CA ALA A 15 8.21 3.86 -2.56
C ALA A 15 9.18 2.83 -3.16
N GLU A 16 9.90 2.14 -2.28
CA GLU A 16 10.81 1.04 -2.60
C GLU A 16 10.08 -0.31 -2.42
N LEU A 17 10.70 -1.41 -2.88
CA LEU A 17 10.12 -2.75 -2.76
C LEU A 17 9.79 -3.13 -1.30
N GLU A 18 10.74 -2.90 -0.39
CA GLU A 18 10.59 -3.21 1.04
C GLU A 18 9.44 -2.42 1.68
N ASP A 19 9.19 -1.17 1.24
CA ASP A 19 8.08 -0.38 1.74
C ASP A 19 6.72 -1.04 1.43
N VAL A 20 6.58 -1.60 0.23
CA VAL A 20 5.35 -2.25 -0.23
C VAL A 20 5.10 -3.54 0.54
N GLU A 21 6.12 -4.38 0.67
CA GLU A 21 6.03 -5.63 1.43
C GLU A 21 5.73 -5.36 2.90
N TRP A 22 6.43 -4.39 3.50
CA TRP A 22 6.19 -4.00 4.88
C TRP A 22 4.80 -3.39 5.10
N PHE A 23 4.30 -2.63 4.13
CA PHE A 23 2.93 -2.11 4.20
C PHE A 23 1.88 -3.22 4.19
N TYR A 24 2.08 -4.26 3.38
CA TYR A 24 1.21 -5.43 3.36
C TYR A 24 1.20 -6.15 4.72
N ASP A 25 2.36 -6.39 5.32
CA ASP A 25 2.47 -7.04 6.63
C ASP A 25 1.80 -6.21 7.74
N LYS A 26 2.03 -4.88 7.74
CA LYS A 26 1.35 -3.96 8.66
C LYS A 26 -0.16 -4.00 8.49
N ALA A 27 -0.65 -4.07 7.26
CA ALA A 27 -2.07 -4.17 6.99
C ALA A 27 -2.67 -5.42 7.61
N GLN A 28 -2.03 -6.58 7.45
CA GLN A 28 -2.51 -7.82 8.06
C GLN A 28 -2.55 -7.76 9.60
N ILE A 29 -1.58 -7.10 10.22
CA ILE A 29 -1.56 -6.88 11.68
C ILE A 29 -2.75 -6.00 12.10
N VAL A 30 -2.98 -4.90 11.38
CA VAL A 30 -4.10 -3.98 11.64
C VAL A 30 -5.44 -4.70 11.49
N GLU A 31 -5.62 -5.48 10.43
CA GLU A 31 -6.84 -6.24 10.20
C GLU A 31 -7.14 -7.24 11.32
N LYS A 32 -6.11 -7.93 11.84
CA LYS A 32 -6.23 -8.85 12.97
C LYS A 32 -6.61 -8.13 14.27
N ILE A 33 -5.99 -6.99 14.56
CA ILE A 33 -6.26 -6.23 15.80
C ILE A 33 -7.67 -5.64 15.78
N LEU A 34 -8.13 -5.19 14.61
CA LEU A 34 -9.43 -4.55 14.46
C LEU A 34 -10.56 -5.53 14.11
N GLU A 35 -10.24 -6.82 13.95
CA GLU A 35 -11.16 -7.88 13.50
C GLU A 35 -11.94 -7.47 12.24
N ARG A 36 -11.25 -6.80 11.32
CA ARG A 36 -11.87 -6.18 10.14
C ARG A 36 -10.89 -6.09 8.99
N SER A 37 -11.27 -6.61 7.84
CA SER A 37 -10.49 -6.49 6.61
C SER A 37 -10.53 -5.07 6.04
N ALA A 38 -9.40 -4.64 5.49
CA ALA A 38 -9.34 -3.44 4.66
C ALA A 38 -9.98 -3.76 3.30
N GLU A 39 -10.82 -2.84 2.82
CA GLU A 39 -11.36 -2.92 1.46
C GLU A 39 -10.25 -2.72 0.43
N LYS A 40 -9.33 -1.78 0.73
CA LYS A 40 -8.17 -1.48 -0.12
C LYS A 40 -6.96 -1.08 0.71
N LEU A 41 -5.81 -1.46 0.17
CA LEU A 41 -4.50 -0.96 0.57
C LEU A 41 -4.02 0.00 -0.52
N ILE A 42 -3.60 1.20 -0.13
CA ILE A 42 -3.19 2.25 -1.06
C ILE A 42 -1.82 2.79 -0.65
N VAL A 43 -0.89 2.87 -1.59
CA VAL A 43 0.36 3.61 -1.44
C VAL A 43 0.27 4.89 -2.26
N VAL A 44 0.55 6.03 -1.63
CA VAL A 44 0.66 7.33 -2.30
C VAL A 44 2.11 7.79 -2.23
N ALA A 45 2.75 7.95 -3.38
CA ALA A 45 4.17 8.30 -3.46
C ALA A 45 4.44 9.46 -4.43
N VAL A 46 5.56 10.18 -4.27
CA VAL A 46 6.03 11.07 -5.33
C VAL A 46 6.70 10.24 -6.42
N ASN A 47 7.64 9.37 -6.05
CA ASN A 47 8.30 8.42 -6.96
C ASN A 47 8.08 6.99 -6.45
N ALA A 48 7.93 6.03 -7.36
CA ALA A 48 7.92 4.60 -7.01
C ALA A 48 8.91 3.84 -7.90
N ASP A 49 9.65 2.91 -7.30
CA ASP A 49 10.46 1.98 -8.06
C ASP A 49 9.57 1.07 -8.90
N LYS A 50 10.06 0.69 -10.08
CA LYS A 50 9.34 -0.23 -10.95
C LYS A 50 9.05 -1.57 -10.26
N GLU A 51 10.03 -2.11 -9.52
CA GLU A 51 9.88 -3.36 -8.77
C GLU A 51 8.82 -3.22 -7.67
N ALA A 52 8.75 -2.06 -7.00
CA ALA A 52 7.73 -1.77 -6.00
C ALA A 52 6.31 -1.77 -6.61
N LEU A 53 6.14 -1.22 -7.82
CA LEU A 53 4.85 -1.24 -8.53
C LEU A 53 4.43 -2.64 -8.97
N GLU A 54 5.38 -3.45 -9.44
CA GLU A 54 5.14 -4.83 -9.82
C GLU A 54 4.70 -5.65 -8.60
N GLN A 55 5.42 -5.53 -7.47
CA GLN A 55 5.06 -6.19 -6.23
C GLN A 55 3.71 -5.72 -5.67
N ALA A 56 3.46 -4.41 -5.69
CA ALA A 56 2.19 -3.85 -5.22
C ALA A 56 1.01 -4.43 -6.00
N LYS A 57 1.16 -4.61 -7.31
CA LYS A 57 0.15 -5.24 -8.16
C LYS A 57 -0.08 -6.71 -7.80
N GLU A 58 0.97 -7.47 -7.51
CA GLU A 58 0.85 -8.87 -7.07
C GLU A 58 0.13 -8.99 -5.71
N LEU A 59 0.37 -8.04 -4.80
CA LEU A 59 -0.23 -8.00 -3.46
C LEU A 59 -1.62 -7.34 -3.42
N GLY A 60 -2.13 -6.83 -4.54
CA GLY A 60 -3.43 -6.14 -4.60
C GLY A 60 -3.44 -4.74 -3.95
N ILE A 61 -2.28 -4.07 -3.91
CA ILE A 61 -2.11 -2.73 -3.38
C ILE A 61 -2.22 -1.72 -4.54
N GLU A 62 -3.10 -0.72 -4.38
CA GLU A 62 -3.22 0.38 -5.33
C GLU A 62 -2.09 1.39 -5.12
N VAL A 63 -1.40 1.80 -6.20
CA VAL A 63 -0.33 2.80 -6.10
C VAL A 63 -0.71 4.05 -6.89
N VAL A 64 -0.63 5.20 -6.21
CA VAL A 64 -0.75 6.53 -6.82
C VAL A 64 0.61 7.19 -6.71
N CYS A 65 1.32 7.32 -7.84
CA CYS A 65 2.64 7.95 -7.88
C CYS A 65 2.74 9.07 -8.91
N GLY A 66 3.65 10.02 -8.67
CA GLY A 66 3.97 11.09 -9.62
C GLY A 66 4.86 10.61 -10.76
N ALA A 67 5.85 9.76 -10.47
CA ALA A 67 6.72 9.13 -11.45
C ALA A 67 7.09 7.70 -11.06
N VAL A 68 7.35 6.88 -12.08
CA VAL A 68 7.99 5.56 -11.94
C VAL A 68 9.47 5.72 -12.26
N ILE A 69 10.34 5.21 -11.40
CA ILE A 69 11.79 5.23 -11.60
C ILE A 69 12.34 3.80 -11.65
N GLU A 70 13.50 3.64 -12.30
CA GLU A 70 14.20 2.35 -12.44
C GLU A 70 15.05 2.01 -11.21
#